data_AF-A0AAN5D915-F1
#
_entry.id   AF-A0AAN5D915-F1
#
_cell.length_a   1.000
_cell.length_b   1.000
_cell.length_c   1.000
_cell.angle_alpha   90.00
_cell.angle_beta   90.00
_cell.angle_gamma   90.00
#
_symmetry.space_group_name_H-M   'P 1'
#
loop_
_entity.id
_entity.type
_entity.pdbx_description
1 polymer ?
#
loop_
_entity_poly.entity_id
_entity_poly.type
_entity_poly.pdbx_seq_one_letter_code
_entity_poly.pdbx_strand_id
1 'polypeptide(L)'
;FMYTVVVLATLIAAAAAQCTGNDHPCCASWKANGFCTNAGYTMDMRKNYCGVACGYCNLDGSQTEAGGGSTLTDCVDKNANCASWVTSQNFCARTDYSNAMKLLYCCKTCRRVVFATTTTAAAGASEVTT
;
A
#
# COMPACT_ATOMS: atom_id res chain seq x y z
N PHE A 1 37.73 -13.40 -3.16
CA PHE A 1 36.41 -13.92 -3.60
C PHE A 1 35.31 -13.87 -2.52
N MET A 2 35.47 -13.13 -1.41
CA MET A 2 34.47 -13.06 -0.32
C MET A 2 33.94 -11.65 -0.01
N TYR A 3 34.30 -10.64 -0.82
CA TYR A 3 33.86 -9.24 -0.59
C TYR A 3 32.80 -8.74 -1.58
N THR A 4 32.64 -9.40 -2.73
CA THR A 4 31.67 -9.01 -3.75
C THR A 4 30.24 -9.47 -3.44
N VAL A 5 30.06 -10.42 -2.53
CA VAL A 5 28.73 -10.95 -2.17
C VAL A 5 28.02 -10.06 -1.13
N VAL A 6 28.78 -9.32 -0.31
CA VAL A 6 28.21 -8.52 0.79
C VAL A 6 27.55 -7.23 0.29
N VAL A 7 28.02 -6.68 -0.84
CA VAL A 7 27.50 -5.42 -1.40
C VAL A 7 26.13 -5.61 -2.08
N LEU A 8 25.77 -6.85 -2.45
CA LEU A 8 24.50 -7.14 -3.15
C LEU A 8 23.31 -7.35 -2.20
N ALA A 9 23.54 -7.44 -0.88
CA ALA A 9 22.50 -7.72 0.12
C ALA A 9 21.76 -6.46 0.63
N THR A 10 22.22 -5.24 0.32
CA THR A 10 21.64 -3.99 0.86
C THR A 10 20.64 -3.31 -0.08
N LEU A 11 20.43 -3.84 -1.28
CA LEU A 11 19.67 -3.16 -2.34
C LEU A 11 18.17 -3.51 -2.36
N ILE A 12 17.74 -4.49 -1.56
CA ILE A 12 16.35 -4.99 -1.57
C ILE A 12 15.44 -4.23 -0.58
N ALA A 13 15.99 -3.32 0.24
CA ALA A 13 15.22 -2.51 1.19
C ALA A 13 14.62 -1.22 0.61
N ALA A 14 14.77 -0.94 -0.68
CA ALA A 14 14.48 0.38 -1.25
C ALA A 14 12.99 0.77 -1.31
N ALA A 15 12.06 -0.17 -1.16
CA ALA A 15 10.62 0.13 -1.20
C ALA A 15 10.00 0.44 0.18
N ALA A 16 10.56 -0.13 1.26
CA ALA A 16 10.28 0.28 2.64
C ALA A 16 11.07 1.54 3.04
N ALA A 17 12.17 1.84 2.33
CA ALA A 17 13.08 2.95 2.63
C ALA A 17 12.46 4.36 2.62
N GLN A 18 11.26 4.55 2.07
CA GLN A 18 10.59 5.85 2.06
C GLN A 18 9.72 6.07 3.30
N CYS A 19 9.41 5.03 4.07
CA CYS A 19 8.67 5.13 5.32
C CYS A 19 9.67 5.10 6.48
N THR A 20 9.95 6.27 7.07
CA THR A 20 10.93 6.41 8.15
C THR A 20 10.31 6.23 9.55
N GLY A 21 8.97 6.17 9.64
CA GLY A 21 8.23 6.21 10.90
C GLY A 21 8.05 7.62 11.47
N ASN A 22 8.67 8.63 10.85
CA ASN A 22 8.67 10.02 11.30
C ASN A 22 8.36 10.99 10.16
N ASP A 23 7.59 12.03 10.46
CA ASP A 23 7.34 13.12 9.52
C ASP A 23 8.36 14.24 9.65
N HIS A 24 8.55 14.98 8.56
CA HIS A 24 9.33 16.21 8.56
C HIS A 24 8.67 17.26 9.48
N PRO A 25 9.44 18.11 10.20
CA PRO A 25 8.88 19.11 11.11
C PRO A 25 7.85 20.06 10.45
N CYS A 26 8.04 20.37 9.18
CA CYS A 26 7.11 21.22 8.40
C CYS A 26 5.87 20.49 7.89
N CYS A 27 5.73 19.19 8.13
CA CYS A 27 4.67 18.38 7.55
C CYS A 27 3.27 18.87 7.92
N ALA A 28 3.07 19.37 9.14
CA ALA A 28 1.80 19.95 9.57
C ALA A 28 1.33 21.09 8.64
N SER A 29 2.26 21.98 8.26
CA SER A 29 1.97 23.08 7.33
C SER A 29 1.73 22.56 5.91
N TRP A 30 2.56 21.64 5.42
CA TRP A 30 2.42 21.09 4.08
C TRP A 30 1.14 20.29 3.89
N LYS A 31 0.75 19.48 4.88
CA LYS A 31 -0.53 18.77 4.90
C LYS A 31 -1.69 19.75 4.82
N ALA A 32 -1.66 20.85 5.57
CA ALA A 32 -2.68 21.90 5.49
C ALA A 32 -2.77 22.55 4.10
N ASN A 33 -1.66 22.60 3.37
CA ASN A 33 -1.58 23.08 1.98
C ASN A 33 -1.82 21.98 0.92
N GLY A 34 -2.33 20.80 1.31
CA GLY A 34 -2.71 19.75 0.37
C GLY A 34 -1.57 18.83 -0.10
N PHE A 35 -0.43 18.82 0.57
CA PHE A 35 0.73 18.00 0.19
C PHE A 35 0.41 16.51 0.03
N CYS A 36 -0.45 15.95 0.90
CA CYS A 36 -0.80 14.54 0.85
C CYS A 36 -1.52 14.17 -0.46
N THR A 37 -2.38 15.03 -0.99
CA THR A 37 -3.19 14.72 -2.19
C THR A 37 -2.62 15.30 -3.48
N ASN A 38 -1.61 16.16 -3.40
CA ASN A 38 -1.04 16.82 -4.56
C ASN A 38 -0.22 15.83 -5.43
N ALA A 39 -0.75 15.50 -6.60
CA ALA A 39 -0.15 14.59 -7.57
C ALA A 39 1.12 15.13 -8.25
N GLY A 40 1.41 16.43 -8.11
CA GLY A 40 2.69 17.02 -8.50
C GLY A 40 3.86 16.51 -7.65
N TYR A 41 3.59 15.95 -6.46
CA TYR A 41 4.57 15.22 -5.66
C TYR A 41 4.41 13.72 -5.86
N THR A 42 5.54 13.05 -6.11
CA THR A 42 5.56 11.58 -6.23
C THR A 42 5.10 10.93 -4.92
N MET A 43 4.55 9.71 -5.01
CA MET A 43 4.17 8.96 -3.80
C MET A 43 5.36 8.77 -2.86
N ASP A 44 6.55 8.54 -3.42
CA ASP A 44 7.78 8.40 -2.65
C ASP A 44 8.15 9.67 -1.89
N MET A 45 8.04 10.83 -2.54
CA MET A 45 8.24 12.12 -1.86
C MET A 45 7.22 12.33 -0.75
N ARG A 46 5.94 11.98 -0.99
CA ARG A 46 4.90 12.11 0.03
C ARG A 46 5.13 11.20 1.23
N LYS A 47 5.60 9.97 1.00
CA LYS A 47 6.00 9.02 2.06
C LYS A 47 7.20 9.50 2.87
N ASN A 48 8.23 10.01 2.19
CA ASN A 48 9.48 10.41 2.83
C ASN A 48 9.33 11.64 3.75
N TYR A 49 8.47 12.59 3.37
CA TYR A 49 8.31 13.85 4.11
C TYR A 49 7.13 13.87 5.08
N CYS A 50 6.03 13.19 4.73
CA CYS A 50 4.77 13.24 5.48
C CYS A 50 4.09 11.87 5.54
N GLY A 51 4.86 10.79 5.48
CA GLY A 51 4.31 9.45 5.37
C GLY A 51 3.30 9.11 6.47
N VAL A 52 3.58 9.44 7.73
CA VAL A 52 2.69 9.11 8.85
C VAL A 52 1.49 10.06 8.87
N ALA A 53 1.71 11.37 8.80
CA ALA A 53 0.65 12.37 8.80
C ALA A 53 -0.30 12.27 7.60
N CYS A 54 0.18 11.81 6.44
CA CYS A 54 -0.64 11.53 5.27
C CYS A 54 -1.26 10.13 5.28
N GLY A 55 -0.95 9.30 6.29
CA GLY A 55 -1.50 7.95 6.42
C GLY A 55 -0.96 6.97 5.39
N TYR A 56 0.24 7.22 4.85
CA TYR A 56 0.97 6.37 3.91
C TYR A 56 1.95 5.42 4.58
N CYS A 57 2.42 5.77 5.79
CA CYS A 57 3.37 5.01 6.58
C CYS A 57 2.86 4.87 8.02
N ASN A 58 3.26 3.79 8.69
CA ASN A 58 3.08 3.57 10.12
C ASN A 58 4.27 4.15 10.90
N LEU A 59 4.11 4.36 12.21
CA LEU A 59 5.18 4.85 13.10
C LEU A 59 6.37 3.88 13.22
N ASP A 60 6.17 2.60 12.88
CA ASP A 60 7.23 1.59 12.87
C ASP A 60 8.05 1.58 11.55
N GLY A 61 7.79 2.52 10.65
CA GLY A 61 8.46 2.61 9.35
C GLY A 61 7.89 1.66 8.29
N SER A 62 6.84 0.89 8.60
CA SER A 62 6.16 0.09 7.59
C SER A 62 5.19 0.92 6.73
N GLN A 63 4.91 0.45 5.52
CA GLN A 63 3.99 1.13 4.61
C GLN A 63 2.54 0.69 4.85
N THR A 64 1.61 1.64 4.74
CA THR A 64 0.17 1.38 4.70
C THR A 64 -0.32 1.19 3.26
N GLU A 65 -1.55 0.71 3.11
CA GLU A 65 -2.20 0.53 1.81
C GLU A 65 -2.32 1.82 1.00
N ALA A 66 -2.54 2.97 1.68
CA ALA A 66 -2.65 4.27 1.02
C ALA A 66 -1.29 4.76 0.47
N GLY A 67 -0.17 4.23 0.99
CA GLY A 67 1.17 4.60 0.55
C GLY A 67 1.55 4.07 -0.83
N GLY A 68 0.79 3.11 -1.38
CA GLY A 68 0.98 2.55 -2.71
C GLY A 68 2.32 1.84 -2.93
N GLY A 69 2.31 0.80 -3.77
CA GLY A 69 3.51 0.04 -4.11
C GLY A 69 3.27 -1.46 -4.15
N SER A 70 4.19 -2.19 -4.78
CA SER A 70 4.17 -3.65 -4.84
C SER A 70 4.57 -4.31 -3.51
N THR A 71 5.20 -3.55 -2.61
CA THR A 71 5.82 -4.00 -1.35
C THR A 71 4.99 -3.61 -0.14
N LEU A 72 3.82 -4.24 0.00
CA LEU A 72 3.11 -4.23 1.27
C LEU A 72 3.81 -5.18 2.26
N THR A 73 3.87 -4.82 3.55
CA THR A 73 4.40 -5.68 4.63
C THR A 73 3.97 -7.12 4.43
N ASP A 74 4.92 -8.05 4.36
CA ASP A 74 4.61 -9.47 4.17
C ASP A 74 3.56 -9.91 5.19
N CYS A 75 2.47 -10.46 4.67
CA CYS A 75 1.43 -11.04 5.48
C CYS A 75 1.19 -12.47 5.02
N VAL A 76 0.85 -13.32 5.97
CA VAL A 76 0.60 -14.74 5.73
C VAL A 76 -0.89 -15.02 5.74
N ASP A 77 -1.32 -16.01 4.96
CA ASP A 77 -2.66 -16.54 5.10
C ASP A 77 -2.78 -17.19 6.49
N LYS A 78 -3.79 -16.78 7.25
CA LYS A 78 -4.12 -17.36 8.56
C LYS A 78 -4.93 -18.64 8.41
N ASN A 79 -5.59 -18.85 7.27
CA ASN A 79 -6.38 -20.03 6.98
C ASN A 79 -5.74 -20.89 5.89
N ALA A 80 -5.58 -22.19 6.12
CA ALA A 80 -5.03 -23.12 5.13
C ALA A 80 -5.92 -23.29 3.89
N ASN A 81 -7.20 -22.94 3.96
CA ASN A 81 -8.16 -23.10 2.87
C ASN A 81 -8.17 -21.93 1.88
N CYS A 82 -7.33 -20.92 2.04
CA CYS A 82 -7.35 -19.73 1.19
C CYS A 82 -7.26 -20.04 -0.32
N ALA A 83 -6.41 -21.00 -0.69
CA ALA A 83 -6.33 -21.47 -2.09
C ALA A 83 -7.65 -22.09 -2.56
N SER A 84 -8.23 -22.99 -1.76
CA SER A 84 -9.50 -23.67 -2.09
C SER A 84 -10.68 -22.69 -2.20
N TRP A 85 -10.75 -21.70 -1.29
CA TRP A 85 -11.80 -20.68 -1.29
C TRP A 85 -11.69 -19.73 -2.49
N VAL A 86 -10.48 -19.43 -2.95
CA VAL A 86 -10.30 -18.68 -4.20
C VAL A 86 -10.71 -19.51 -5.41
N THR A 87 -10.31 -20.78 -5.49
CA THR A 87 -10.67 -21.64 -6.62
C THR A 87 -12.16 -21.92 -6.72
N SER A 88 -12.83 -22.14 -5.57
CA SER A 88 -14.22 -22.62 -5.57
C SER A 88 -15.24 -21.50 -5.77
N GLN A 89 -15.01 -20.32 -5.19
CA GLN A 89 -15.99 -19.23 -5.18
C GLN A 89 -15.36 -17.84 -5.34
N ASN A 90 -14.05 -17.78 -5.60
CA ASN A 90 -13.29 -16.53 -5.65
C ASN A 90 -13.54 -15.65 -4.42
N PHE A 91 -13.30 -16.21 -3.22
CA PHE A 91 -13.52 -15.55 -1.93
C PHE A 91 -13.00 -14.10 -1.87
N CYS A 92 -11.88 -13.80 -2.52
CA CYS A 92 -11.30 -12.47 -2.53
C CYS A 92 -12.15 -11.44 -3.31
N ALA A 93 -12.93 -11.87 -4.30
CA ALA A 93 -13.81 -11.03 -5.11
C ALA A 93 -15.24 -10.92 -4.57
N ARG A 94 -15.63 -11.78 -3.62
CA ARG A 94 -16.99 -11.83 -3.06
C ARG A 94 -17.36 -10.53 -2.33
N THR A 95 -18.51 -9.93 -2.64
CA THR A 95 -18.93 -8.62 -2.10
C THR A 95 -19.67 -8.70 -0.75
N ASP A 96 -20.17 -9.87 -0.40
CA ASP A 96 -20.80 -10.23 0.89
C ASP A 96 -19.80 -10.38 2.04
N TYR A 97 -18.50 -10.49 1.74
CA TYR A 97 -17.45 -10.44 2.74
C TYR A 97 -16.74 -9.10 2.71
N SER A 98 -16.57 -8.47 3.87
CA SER A 98 -15.79 -7.25 3.97
C SER A 98 -14.33 -7.49 3.58
N ASN A 99 -13.68 -6.48 3.02
CA ASN A 99 -12.26 -6.53 2.70
C ASN A 99 -11.40 -6.86 3.93
N ALA A 100 -11.79 -6.35 5.11
CA ALA A 100 -11.16 -6.69 6.38
C ALA A 100 -11.25 -8.20 6.70
N MET A 101 -12.40 -8.82 6.50
CA MET A 101 -12.60 -10.26 6.71
C MET A 101 -11.73 -11.09 5.76
N LYS A 102 -11.66 -10.69 4.49
CA LYS A 102 -10.83 -11.39 3.49
C LYS A 102 -9.35 -11.34 3.85
N LEU A 103 -8.87 -10.18 4.28
CA LEU A 103 -7.49 -9.98 4.69
C LEU A 103 -7.18 -10.62 6.04
N LEU A 104 -8.16 -10.72 6.94
CA LEU A 104 -7.99 -11.41 8.23
C LEU A 104 -7.65 -12.89 8.05
N TYR A 105 -8.31 -13.58 7.11
CA TYR A 105 -8.09 -15.01 6.87
C TYR A 105 -7.06 -15.30 5.79
N CYS A 106 -7.10 -14.54 4.70
CA CYS A 106 -6.38 -14.84 3.47
C CYS A 106 -5.58 -13.63 2.99
N CYS A 107 -4.78 -13.04 3.88
CA CYS A 107 -4.05 -11.82 3.57
C CYS A 107 -3.15 -11.96 2.34
N LYS A 108 -2.28 -12.98 2.29
CA LYS A 108 -1.36 -13.18 1.16
C LYS A 108 -2.14 -13.41 -0.14
N THR A 109 -3.15 -14.26 -0.07
CA THR A 109 -3.93 -14.71 -1.21
C THR A 109 -4.86 -13.62 -1.76
N CYS A 110 -5.55 -12.87 -0.89
CA CYS A 110 -6.59 -11.91 -1.29
C CYS A 110 -6.12 -10.47 -1.44
N ARG A 111 -4.95 -10.13 -0.90
CA ARG A 111 -4.41 -8.76 -0.92
C ARG A 111 -4.42 -8.14 -2.32
N ARG A 112 -3.93 -8.84 -3.35
CA ARG A 112 -3.89 -8.27 -4.72
C ARG A 112 -5.28 -7.96 -5.28
N VAL A 113 -6.26 -8.82 -5.02
CA VAL A 113 -7.64 -8.66 -5.55
C VAL A 113 -8.38 -7.55 -4.81
N VAL A 114 -8.29 -7.54 -3.47
CA VAL A 114 -8.95 -6.54 -2.62
C VAL A 114 -8.48 -5.12 -2.93
N PHE A 115 -7.18 -4.92 -3.22
CA PHE A 115 -6.63 -3.60 -3.57
C PHE A 115 -6.69 -3.26 -5.05
N ALA A 116 -6.92 -4.24 -5.94
CA ALA A 116 -7.17 -3.95 -7.35
C ALA A 116 -8.55 -3.31 -7.56
N THR A 117 -9.55 -3.67 -6.76
CA THR A 117 -10.93 -3.18 -6.90
C THR A 117 -11.07 -1.68 -6.59
N THR A 118 -10.17 -1.12 -5.77
CA THR A 118 -10.15 0.31 -5.44
C THR A 118 -9.63 1.21 -6.58
N THR A 119 -8.98 0.66 -7.60
CA THR A 119 -8.35 1.44 -8.68
C THR A 119 -9.30 1.74 -9.84
N THR A 120 -10.50 1.15 -9.87
CA THR A 120 -11.46 1.29 -11.01
C THR A 120 -12.70 2.11 -10.66
N ALA A 121 -12.57 3.15 -9.82
CA ALA A 121 -13.65 4.10 -9.56
C ALA A 121 -13.16 5.57 -9.60
N ALA A 122 -12.46 5.94 -10.67
CA ALA A 122 -12.23 7.34 -11.05
C ALA A 122 -11.93 7.46 -12.56
N ALA A 123 -12.76 6.87 -13.41
CA ALA A 123 -12.77 7.17 -14.83
C ALA A 123 -14.21 7.02 -15.33
N GLY A 124 -14.96 8.13 -15.37
CA GLY A 124 -16.28 8.16 -15.98
C GLY A 124 -17.25 9.15 -15.36
N ALA A 125 -17.05 10.43 -15.64
CA ALA A 125 -18.12 11.39 -15.90
C ALA A 125 -17.48 12.67 -16.46
N SER A 126 -17.17 12.64 -17.76
CA SER A 126 -17.08 13.86 -18.56
C SER A 126 -18.38 13.90 -19.34
N GLU A 127 -19.32 14.72 -18.90
CA GLU A 127 -20.42 15.18 -19.75
C GLU A 127 -20.29 16.68 -19.90
N VAL A 128 -19.77 17.05 -21.07
CA VAL A 128 -19.88 18.38 -21.66
C VAL A 128 -21.36 18.67 -21.88
N THR A 129 -21.84 19.82 -21.41
CA THR A 129 -23.10 20.41 -21.87
C THR A 129 -22.88 21.92 -21.94
N THR A 130 -22.49 22.37 -23.14
CA THR A 130 -23.24 23.29 -24.04
C THR A 130 -23.03 24.75 -23.68
#